data_AF-A0A5E7FFR4-F1
#
_entry.id   AF-A0A5E7FFR4-F1
#
_cell.length_a   1.000
_cell.length_b   1.000
_cell.length_c   1.000
_cell.angle_alpha   90.00
_cell.angle_beta   90.00
_cell.angle_gamma   90.00
#
_symmetry.space_group_name_H-M   'P 1'
#
loop_
_entity.id
_entity.type
_entity.pdbx_description
1 polymer ?
#
loop_
_entity_poly.entity_id
_entity_poly.type
_entity_poly.pdbx_seq_one_letter_code
_entity_poly.pdbx_strand_id
1 'polypeptide(L)'
;MVDYVNQQYVAGDRIVVSDLFWYFSYVYYNRTAAAPMLYTPPQPDGRSGRPNAYGFGTLVEDSGEKIYLDTLTDLPRGTGRVWLISSSEAPYDFAPVPSGWKAIDELKVDDTLARLYAICPD
;
A
#
# COMPACT_ATOMS: atom_id res chain seq x y z
N MET A 1 11.78 8.23 -3.34
CA MET A 1 10.36 7.82 -3.37
C MET A 1 9.56 8.37 -2.19
N VAL A 2 9.84 7.96 -0.95
CA VAL A 2 9.07 8.39 0.25
C VAL A 2 8.97 9.92 0.38
N ASP A 3 10.06 10.65 0.15
CA ASP A 3 10.03 12.12 0.22
C ASP A 3 9.08 12.78 -0.78
N TYR A 4 8.90 12.18 -1.95
CA TYR A 4 7.93 12.69 -2.92
C TYR A 4 6.50 12.50 -2.41
N VAL A 5 6.18 11.30 -1.90
CA VAL A 5 4.87 11.02 -1.29
C VAL A 5 4.62 11.92 -0.09
N ASN A 6 5.63 12.15 0.77
CA ASN A 6 5.55 13.09 1.89
C ASN A 6 5.17 14.51 1.43
N GLN A 7 5.73 14.98 0.31
CA GLN A 7 5.47 16.33 -0.22
C GLN A 7 4.09 16.47 -0.88
N GLN A 8 3.59 15.40 -1.49
CA GLN A 8 2.29 15.39 -2.18
C GLN A 8 1.12 14.93 -1.28
N TYR A 9 1.42 14.53 -0.05
CA TYR A 9 0.45 14.07 0.93
C TYR A 9 -0.57 15.16 1.29
N VAL A 10 -1.85 14.78 1.29
CA VAL A 10 -2.93 15.58 1.86
C VAL A 10 -3.53 14.84 3.06
N ALA A 11 -3.95 15.59 4.09
CA ALA A 11 -4.59 15.02 5.26
C ALA A 11 -5.77 14.12 4.87
N GLY A 12 -5.73 12.86 5.32
CA GLY A 12 -6.71 11.84 4.98
C GLY A 12 -6.28 10.86 3.88
N ASP A 13 -5.18 11.14 3.15
CA ASP A 13 -4.58 10.16 2.24
C ASP A 13 -4.22 8.88 3.01
N ARG A 14 -4.41 7.73 2.37
CA ARG A 14 -3.88 6.43 2.81
C ARG A 14 -2.64 6.05 2.03
N ILE A 15 -1.78 5.23 2.65
CA ILE A 15 -0.58 4.70 2.01
C ILE A 15 -0.65 3.18 2.12
N VAL A 16 -0.66 2.51 0.99
CA VAL A 16 -0.63 1.05 0.88
C VAL A 16 0.64 0.65 0.15
N VAL A 17 1.39 -0.26 0.75
CA VAL A 17 2.62 -0.83 0.20
C VAL A 17 2.40 -2.31 -0.12
N SER A 18 3.10 -2.82 -1.13
CA SER A 18 2.90 -4.20 -1.62
C SER A 18 3.77 -5.25 -0.92
N ASP A 19 4.82 -4.85 -0.21
CA ASP A 19 5.70 -5.78 0.49
C ASP A 19 6.32 -5.18 1.77
N LEU A 20 7.07 -6.03 2.50
CA LEU A 20 7.74 -5.65 3.74
C LEU A 20 8.93 -4.71 3.55
N PHE A 21 9.61 -4.75 2.40
CA PHE A 21 10.73 -3.84 2.12
C PHE A 21 10.25 -2.39 2.04
N TRP A 22 9.17 -2.13 1.31
CA TRP A 22 8.56 -0.80 1.27
C TRP A 22 7.84 -0.47 2.58
N TYR A 23 7.23 -1.46 3.25
CA TYR A 23 6.61 -1.23 4.56
C TYR A 23 7.57 -0.63 5.57
N PHE A 24 8.74 -1.25 5.78
CA PHE A 24 9.70 -0.70 6.73
C PHE A 24 10.30 0.63 6.28
N SER A 25 10.46 0.83 4.96
CA SER A 25 10.85 2.13 4.42
C SER A 25 9.84 3.23 4.80
N TYR A 26 8.54 2.95 4.70
CA TYR A 26 7.51 3.91 5.10
C TYR A 26 7.35 4.01 6.62
N VAL A 27 7.51 2.93 7.39
CA VAL A 27 7.53 3.03 8.86
C VAL A 27 8.62 3.98 9.33
N TYR A 28 9.79 3.97 8.68
CA TYR A 28 10.95 4.74 9.13
C TYR A 28 11.03 6.15 8.53
N TYR A 29 10.74 6.33 7.24
CA TYR A 29 10.95 7.61 6.53
C TYR A 29 9.67 8.40 6.27
N ASN A 30 8.48 7.82 6.46
CA ASN A 30 7.24 8.56 6.28
C ASN A 30 7.10 9.63 7.36
N ARG A 31 6.80 10.86 6.94
CA ARG A 31 6.62 12.01 7.84
C ARG A 31 5.18 12.50 7.89
N THR A 32 4.27 11.78 7.25
CA THR A 32 2.84 12.08 7.20
C THR A 32 2.11 11.48 8.40
N ALA A 33 0.84 11.84 8.58
CA ALA A 33 -0.01 11.26 9.62
C ALA A 33 -0.56 9.85 9.25
N ALA A 34 -0.32 9.36 8.03
CA ALA A 34 -0.83 8.08 7.59
C ALA A 34 0.12 6.94 7.99
N ALA A 35 -0.34 6.02 8.85
CA ALA A 35 0.35 4.75 9.04
C ALA A 35 0.28 3.92 7.74
N PRO A 36 1.39 3.33 7.26
CA PRO A 36 1.36 2.47 6.09
C PRO A 36 0.55 1.20 6.36
N MET A 37 -0.20 0.75 5.36
CA MET A 37 -0.89 -0.53 5.34
C MET A 37 -0.13 -1.48 4.41
N LEU A 38 0.03 -2.74 4.79
CA LEU A 38 0.65 -3.77 3.97
C LEU A 38 -0.42 -4.54 3.21
N TYR A 39 -0.34 -4.55 1.88
CA TYR A 39 -1.24 -5.30 1.03
C TYR A 39 -0.88 -6.79 1.04
N THR A 40 -1.83 -7.64 1.42
CA THR A 40 -1.61 -9.09 1.63
C THR A 40 -2.71 -9.91 0.98
N PRO A 41 -2.98 -9.72 -0.33
CA PRO A 41 -4.09 -10.40 -1.00
C PRO A 41 -3.95 -11.91 -0.88
N PRO A 42 -5.07 -12.65 -0.74
CA PRO A 42 -5.04 -14.09 -0.81
C PRO A 42 -4.38 -14.58 -2.10
N GLN A 43 -3.62 -15.66 -2.00
CA GLN A 43 -3.05 -16.34 -3.15
C GLN A 43 -4.17 -16.91 -4.05
N PRO A 44 -3.90 -17.20 -5.34
CA PRO A 44 -4.91 -17.75 -6.24
C PRO A 44 -5.58 -19.05 -5.76
N ASP A 45 -4.92 -19.80 -4.88
CA ASP A 45 -5.42 -21.03 -4.25
C ASP A 45 -6.16 -20.80 -2.92
N GLY A 46 -6.38 -19.53 -2.54
CA GLY A 46 -7.07 -19.12 -1.32
C GLY A 46 -6.20 -19.10 -0.05
N ARG A 47 -4.91 -19.46 -0.13
CA ARG A 47 -4.01 -19.31 1.02
C ARG A 47 -3.76 -17.83 1.33
N SER A 48 -3.45 -17.53 2.59
CA SER A 48 -3.15 -16.16 3.00
C SER A 48 -1.92 -15.60 2.26
N GLY A 49 -1.99 -14.33 1.86
CA GLY A 49 -0.83 -13.56 1.39
C GLY A 49 -0.03 -12.90 2.50
N ARG A 50 -0.44 -13.07 3.76
CA ARG A 50 0.23 -12.45 4.91
C ARG A 50 1.61 -13.08 5.14
N PRO A 51 2.61 -12.29 5.57
CA PRO A 51 3.90 -12.82 5.99
C PRO A 51 3.76 -13.88 7.09
N ASN A 52 4.61 -14.89 7.08
CA ASN A 52 4.70 -15.86 8.17
C ASN A 52 5.59 -15.34 9.31
N ALA A 53 5.64 -16.05 10.42
CA ALA A 53 6.50 -15.75 11.57
C ALA A 53 7.99 -16.08 11.33
N TYR A 54 8.51 -15.76 10.15
CA TYR A 54 9.91 -16.00 9.78
C TYR A 54 10.52 -14.80 9.04
N GLY A 55 11.82 -14.56 9.25
CA GLY A 55 12.54 -13.44 8.64
C GLY A 55 11.89 -12.10 9.00
N PHE A 56 11.64 -11.26 7.99
CA PHE A 56 10.99 -9.96 8.20
C PHE A 56 9.56 -10.05 8.75
N GLY A 57 8.87 -11.17 8.56
CA GLY A 57 7.50 -11.33 9.04
C GLY A 57 7.38 -11.36 10.57
N THR A 58 8.44 -11.79 11.29
CA THR A 58 8.46 -11.74 12.77
C THR A 58 8.37 -10.31 13.31
N LEU A 59 8.71 -9.30 12.52
CA LEU A 59 8.68 -7.89 12.94
C LEU A 59 7.28 -7.28 12.87
N VAL A 60 6.32 -7.96 12.23
CA VAL A 60 4.95 -7.46 12.03
C VAL A 60 3.88 -8.40 12.59
N GLU A 61 4.25 -9.59 13.05
CA GLU A 61 3.34 -10.63 13.55
C GLU A 61 2.36 -10.08 14.61
N ASP A 62 2.87 -9.40 15.63
CA ASP A 62 2.06 -8.84 16.73
C ASP A 62 1.16 -7.66 16.31
N SER A 63 1.43 -7.07 15.14
CA SER A 63 0.69 -5.92 14.60
C SER A 63 -0.20 -6.29 13.42
N GLY A 64 -0.17 -7.55 12.97
CA GLY A 64 -0.69 -7.97 11.68
C GLY A 64 -2.14 -7.57 11.42
N GLU A 65 -3.03 -7.79 12.38
CA GLU A 65 -4.45 -7.45 12.24
C GLU A 65 -4.73 -5.95 12.02
N LYS A 66 -3.79 -5.07 12.38
CA LYS A 66 -3.97 -3.61 12.27
C LYS A 66 -3.40 -3.04 10.98
N ILE A 67 -2.48 -3.76 10.34
CA ILE A 67 -1.71 -3.22 9.21
C ILE A 67 -2.03 -3.93 7.89
N TYR A 68 -2.56 -5.14 7.93
CA TYR A 68 -2.84 -5.93 6.73
C TYR A 68 -4.09 -5.46 6.01
N LEU A 69 -4.01 -5.42 4.68
CA LEU A 69 -5.09 -5.11 3.78
C LEU A 69 -5.18 -6.23 2.73
N ASP A 70 -6.18 -7.10 2.85
CA ASP A 70 -6.30 -8.26 1.96
C ASP A 70 -6.99 -7.89 0.63
N THR A 71 -7.85 -6.86 0.62
CA THR A 71 -8.42 -6.30 -0.62
C THR A 71 -8.36 -4.78 -0.63
N LEU A 72 -8.14 -4.16 -1.79
CA LEU A 72 -8.12 -2.69 -1.91
C LEU A 72 -9.45 -2.03 -1.54
N THR A 73 -10.57 -2.76 -1.60
CA THR A 73 -11.90 -2.28 -1.20
C THR A 73 -12.12 -2.26 0.31
N ASP A 74 -11.26 -2.92 1.09
CA ASP A 74 -11.34 -2.94 2.57
C ASP A 74 -10.65 -1.73 3.23
N LEU A 75 -10.25 -0.73 2.44
CA LEU A 75 -9.69 0.51 2.98
C LEU A 75 -10.65 1.15 4.00
N PRO A 76 -10.11 1.84 5.04
CA PRO A 76 -10.94 2.50 6.03
C PRO A 76 -12.00 3.41 5.39
N ARG A 77 -13.22 3.36 5.91
CA ARG A 77 -14.33 4.20 5.42
C ARG A 77 -13.94 5.69 5.41
N GLY A 78 -14.38 6.39 4.36
CA GLY A 78 -14.04 7.80 4.16
C GLY A 78 -12.65 8.04 3.57
N THR A 79 -11.93 7.00 3.15
CA THR A 79 -10.70 7.17 2.36
C THR A 79 -11.04 7.82 1.02
N GLY A 80 -10.59 9.05 0.81
CA GLY A 80 -10.79 9.78 -0.44
C GLY A 80 -9.64 9.63 -1.44
N ARG A 81 -8.43 9.40 -0.95
CA ARG A 81 -7.20 9.28 -1.75
C ARG A 81 -6.29 8.21 -1.17
N VAL A 82 -5.56 7.52 -2.04
CA VAL A 82 -4.65 6.43 -1.66
C VAL A 82 -3.41 6.39 -2.55
N TRP A 83 -2.26 6.30 -1.90
CA TRP A 83 -0.98 5.99 -2.51
C TRP A 83 -0.77 4.48 -2.54
N LEU A 84 -0.46 3.93 -3.71
CA LEU A 84 -0.06 2.54 -3.93
C LEU A 84 1.43 2.50 -4.26
N ILE A 85 2.22 1.82 -3.42
CA ILE A 85 3.68 1.70 -3.56
C ILE A 85 4.04 0.26 -3.90
N SER A 86 4.63 0.06 -5.08
CA SER A 86 4.97 -1.27 -5.59
C SER A 86 6.22 -1.29 -6.44
N SER A 87 6.60 -2.49 -6.86
CA SER A 87 7.43 -2.64 -8.04
C SER A 87 6.71 -2.04 -9.25
N SER A 88 7.49 -1.52 -10.18
CA SER A 88 7.07 -1.12 -11.52
C SER A 88 7.13 -2.29 -12.52
N GLU A 89 7.71 -3.41 -12.08
CA GLU A 89 7.86 -4.64 -12.86
C GLU A 89 6.82 -5.68 -12.47
N ALA A 90 6.61 -6.68 -13.33
CA ALA A 90 5.68 -7.76 -13.05
C ALA A 90 6.20 -8.65 -11.90
N PRO A 91 5.31 -9.18 -11.04
CA PRO A 91 3.85 -9.03 -11.07
C PRO A 91 3.40 -7.64 -10.62
N TYR A 92 2.35 -7.10 -11.26
CA TYR A 92 1.76 -5.83 -10.85
C TYR A 92 0.93 -6.04 -9.57
N ASP A 93 1.56 -5.84 -8.41
CA ASP A 93 1.06 -6.27 -7.10
C ASP A 93 -0.38 -5.84 -6.79
N PHE A 94 -0.78 -4.65 -7.25
CA PHE A 94 -2.10 -4.07 -7.00
C PHE A 94 -3.14 -4.33 -8.10
N ALA A 95 -2.82 -5.13 -9.11
CA ALA A 95 -3.72 -5.36 -10.23
C ALA A 95 -4.77 -6.45 -9.91
N PRO A 96 -6.05 -6.25 -10.28
CA PRO A 96 -6.61 -5.02 -10.83
C PRO A 96 -6.88 -3.96 -9.75
N VAL A 97 -6.65 -2.68 -10.08
CA VAL A 97 -7.11 -1.56 -9.26
C VAL A 97 -8.63 -1.41 -9.43
N PRO A 98 -9.41 -1.12 -8.35
CA PRO A 98 -10.86 -0.98 -8.46
C PRO A 98 -11.30 0.05 -9.51
N SER A 99 -12.36 -0.26 -10.27
CA SER A 99 -12.81 0.55 -11.41
C SER A 99 -13.28 1.97 -11.04
N GLY A 100 -13.72 2.19 -9.81
CA GLY A 100 -14.11 3.51 -9.29
C GLY A 100 -12.93 4.41 -8.90
N TRP A 101 -11.69 3.95 -9.06
CA TRP A 101 -10.51 4.72 -8.68
C TRP A 101 -9.95 5.47 -9.88
N LYS A 102 -9.73 6.78 -9.70
CA LYS A 102 -9.16 7.66 -10.71
C LYS A 102 -7.71 7.95 -10.39
N ALA A 103 -6.80 7.61 -11.31
CA ALA A 103 -5.39 7.99 -11.19
C ALA A 103 -5.25 9.52 -11.17
N ILE A 104 -4.47 10.04 -10.22
CA ILE A 104 -4.17 11.46 -10.05
C ILE A 104 -2.72 11.74 -10.42
N ASP A 105 -1.80 10.91 -9.93
CA ASP A 105 -0.37 11.15 -10.04
C ASP A 105 0.42 9.84 -10.04
N GLU A 106 1.63 9.87 -10.59
CA GLU A 106 2.54 8.74 -10.64
C GLU A 106 3.99 9.23 -10.62
N LEU A 107 4.81 8.58 -9.78
CA LEU A 107 6.25 8.69 -9.82
C LEU A 107 6.86 7.30 -9.96
N LYS A 108 7.68 7.12 -11.00
CA LYS A 108 8.56 5.96 -11.16
C LYS A 108 10.00 6.38 -10.89
N VAL A 109 10.71 5.63 -10.04
CA VAL A 109 12.15 5.74 -9.81
C VAL A 109 12.73 4.34 -9.90
N ASP A 110 13.53 4.09 -10.92
CA ASP A 110 14.08 2.77 -11.26
C ASP A 110 12.96 1.70 -11.33
N ASP A 111 13.03 0.69 -10.47
CA ASP A 111 12.06 -0.40 -10.37
C ASP A 111 10.90 -0.09 -9.41
N THR A 112 10.89 1.06 -8.74
CA THR A 112 9.87 1.42 -7.74
C THR A 112 8.84 2.38 -8.33
N LEU A 113 7.57 2.13 -8.02
CA LEU A 113 6.41 2.89 -8.49
C LEU A 113 5.56 3.41 -7.32
N ALA A 114 5.27 4.70 -7.30
CA ALA A 114 4.27 5.31 -6.43
C ALA A 114 3.14 5.86 -7.28
N ARG A 115 1.92 5.36 -7.08
CA ARG A 115 0.71 5.82 -7.80
C ARG A 115 -0.29 6.39 -6.81
N LEU A 116 -0.81 7.57 -7.09
CA LEU A 116 -1.88 8.19 -6.34
C LEU A 116 -3.21 8.02 -7.06
N TYR A 117 -4.22 7.55 -6.34
CA TYR A 117 -5.59 7.45 -6.82
C TYR A 117 -6.54 8.26 -5.94
N ALA A 118 -7.55 8.88 -6.55
CA ALA A 118 -8.79 9.29 -5.88
C ALA A 118 -9.78 8.12 -5.91
N ILE A 119 -10.44 7.90 -4.77
CA ILE A 119 -11.57 6.97 -4.68
C ILE A 119 -12.84 7.78 -4.93
N CYS A 120 -13.46 7.59 -6.09
CA CYS A 120 -14.77 8.19 -6.35
C CYS A 120 -15.84 7.35 -5.66
N PRO A 121 -16.73 7.94 -4.84
CA PRO A 121 -17.94 7.25 -4.42
C PRO A 121 -18.81 6.96 -5.65
N ASP A 122 -19.40 5.77 -5.67
CA ASP A 122 -20.41 5.38 -6.67
C ASP A 122 -21.66 6.28 -6.59
#